data_AF-A0AAW4WQN0-F1
#
_entry.id   AF-A0AAW4WQN0-F1
#
_cell.length_a   1.000
_cell.length_b   1.000
_cell.length_c   1.000
_cell.angle_alpha   90.00
_cell.angle_beta   90.00
_cell.angle_gamma   90.00
#
_symmetry.space_group_name_H-M   'P 1'
#
loop_
_entity.id
_entity.type
_entity.pdbx_description
1 polymer ?
#
loop_
_entity_poly.entity_id
_entity_poly.type
_entity_poly.pdbx_seq_one_letter_code
_entity_poly.pdbx_strand_id
1 'polypeptide(L)'
;FLIVACQRPDAKYFSDGIRDNFNFRVGLGRISELGYGMLFGSDVKKQFFQKRIKGRGYCDVGTSVISEFYTPLVPKGHDFLQTIGSLAQARQDGTATCEAKG
;
A
#
# COMPACT_ATOMS: atom_id res chain seq x y z
N PHE A 1 -1.18 5.04 -13.84
CA PHE A 1 -1.27 4.08 -12.71
C PHE A 1 -2.74 3.89 -12.38
N LEU A 2 -3.16 2.70 -11.96
CA LEU A 2 -4.54 2.41 -11.60
C LEU A 2 -4.57 1.96 -10.13
N ILE A 3 -5.43 2.59 -9.33
CA ILE A 3 -5.68 2.20 -7.94
C ILE A 3 -7.11 1.69 -7.86
N VAL A 4 -7.27 0.44 -7.49
CA VAL A 4 -8.58 -0.18 -7.26
C VAL A 4 -8.72 -0.47 -5.77
N ALA A 5 -9.81 -0.01 -5.17
CA ALA A 5 -10.14 -0.27 -3.78
C ALA A 5 -11.53 -0.91 -3.68
N CYS A 6 -11.63 -2.02 -2.96
CA CYS A 6 -12.88 -2.76 -2.77
C CYS A 6 -13.07 -3.10 -1.30
N GLN A 7 -14.30 -3.02 -0.79
CA GLN A 7 -14.61 -3.44 0.59
C GLN A 7 -14.57 -4.97 0.75
N ARG A 8 -14.94 -5.69 -0.31
CA ARG A 8 -14.84 -7.14 -0.42
C ARG A 8 -14.22 -7.45 -1.79
N PRO A 9 -13.10 -8.18 -1.84
CA PRO A 9 -12.60 -8.70 -3.11
C PRO A 9 -13.52 -9.86 -3.52
N ASP A 10 -14.36 -9.66 -4.53
CA ASP A 10 -15.18 -10.73 -5.12
C ASP A 10 -14.50 -11.25 -6.39
N ALA A 11 -14.56 -12.56 -6.61
CA ALA A 11 -13.88 -13.26 -7.71
C ALA A 11 -14.19 -12.69 -9.10
N LYS A 12 -15.38 -12.12 -9.28
CA LYS A 12 -15.82 -11.53 -10.56
C LYS A 12 -14.94 -10.36 -11.00
N TYR A 13 -14.31 -9.64 -10.06
CA TYR A 13 -13.51 -8.45 -10.35
C TYR A 13 -12.00 -8.72 -10.32
N PHE A 14 -11.59 -9.88 -9.81
CA PHE A 14 -10.19 -10.26 -9.63
C PHE A 14 -9.90 -11.65 -10.23
N SER A 15 -10.36 -11.89 -11.46
CA SER A 15 -9.94 -13.07 -12.24
C SER A 15 -8.41 -13.11 -12.33
N ASP A 16 -7.81 -14.30 -12.33
CA ASP A 16 -6.35 -14.50 -12.21
C ASP A 16 -5.51 -13.56 -13.09
N GLY A 17 -5.94 -13.26 -14.32
CA GLY A 17 -5.21 -12.38 -15.23
C GLY A 17 -5.10 -10.91 -14.81
N ILE A 18 -6.03 -10.36 -14.01
CA ILE A 18 -5.91 -8.95 -13.55
C ILE A 18 -5.01 -8.83 -12.32
N ARG A 19 -4.95 -9.87 -11.49
CA ARG A 19 -4.11 -9.92 -10.29
C ARG A 19 -2.64 -9.76 -10.66
N ASP A 20 -2.21 -10.43 -11.72
CA ASP A 20 -0.80 -10.43 -12.16
C ASP A 20 -0.37 -9.07 -12.73
N ASN A 21 -1.33 -8.21 -13.10
CA ASN A 21 -1.06 -6.84 -13.55
C ASN A 21 -0.92 -5.84 -12.39
N PHE A 22 -1.25 -6.23 -11.15
CA PHE A 22 -1.11 -5.37 -9.97
C PHE A 22 0.19 -5.68 -9.24
N ASN A 23 1.20 -4.83 -9.46
CA ASN A 23 2.47 -4.89 -8.72
C ASN A 23 2.25 -4.71 -7.21
N PHE A 24 1.43 -3.74 -6.81
CA PHE A 24 1.16 -3.49 -5.39
C PHE A 24 -0.23 -3.99 -5.00
N ARG A 25 -0.27 -4.88 -4.01
CA ARG A 25 -1.49 -5.50 -3.50
C ARG A 25 -1.51 -5.34 -1.99
N VAL A 26 -2.60 -4.82 -1.44
CA VAL A 26 -2.75 -4.63 0.00
C VAL A 26 -4.14 -5.04 0.45
N GLY A 27 -4.20 -5.84 1.51
CA GLY A 27 -5.42 -6.24 2.19
C GLY A 27 -5.41 -5.75 3.63
N LEU A 28 -6.35 -4.87 3.99
CA LEU A 28 -6.46 -4.27 5.32
C LEU A 28 -7.60 -4.89 6.14
N GLY A 29 -7.43 -4.91 7.46
CA GLY A 29 -8.48 -5.29 8.40
C GLY A 29 -8.77 -6.78 8.43
N ARG A 30 -10.06 -7.14 8.55
CA ARG A 30 -10.51 -8.53 8.65
C ARG A 30 -10.94 -9.03 7.28
N ILE A 31 -10.04 -9.75 6.62
CA ILE A 31 -10.31 -10.42 5.36
C ILE A 31 -10.40 -11.93 5.64
N SER A 32 -11.32 -12.61 4.96
CA SER A 32 -11.43 -14.08 5.01
C SER A 32 -10.21 -14.72 4.34
N GLU A 33 -9.93 -15.98 4.67
CA GLU A 33 -8.88 -16.75 4.00
C GLU A 33 -9.06 -16.75 2.47
N LEU A 34 -10.30 -16.94 2.01
CA LEU A 34 -10.67 -16.82 0.60
C LEU A 34 -10.29 -15.44 0.01
N GLY A 35 -10.56 -14.35 0.73
CA GLY A 35 -10.21 -12.99 0.27
C GLY A 35 -8.69 -12.77 0.20
N TYR A 36 -7.92 -13.40 1.09
CA TYR A 36 -6.46 -13.40 0.98
C TYR A 36 -5.97 -14.20 -0.22
N GLY A 37 -6.60 -15.35 -0.51
CA GLY A 37 -6.33 -16.13 -1.72
C GLY A 37 -6.62 -15.36 -3.01
N MET A 38 -7.66 -14.54 -3.04
CA MET A 38 -7.95 -13.68 -4.19
C MET A 38 -6.93 -12.55 -4.38
N LEU A 39 -6.45 -11.94 -3.28
CA LEU A 39 -5.47 -10.86 -3.34
C LEU A 39 -4.07 -11.37 -3.70
N PHE A 40 -3.61 -12.41 -3.03
CA PHE A 40 -2.21 -12.83 -3.07
C PHE A 40 -1.97 -14.15 -3.82
N GLY A 41 -3.03 -14.84 -4.23
CA GLY A 41 -2.98 -16.17 -4.82
C GLY A 41 -3.29 -17.26 -3.79
N SER A 42 -3.90 -18.35 -4.25
CA SER A 42 -4.23 -19.53 -3.42
C SER A 42 -3.00 -20.29 -2.92
N ASP A 43 -1.88 -20.16 -3.62
CA ASP A 43 -0.68 -21.00 -3.40
C ASP A 43 0.24 -20.42 -2.30
N VAL A 44 -0.20 -19.33 -1.68
CA VAL A 44 0.51 -18.66 -0.60
C VAL A 44 0.48 -19.50 0.66
N LYS A 45 1.66 -19.95 1.11
CA LYS A 45 1.83 -20.73 2.35
C LYS A 45 1.84 -19.88 3.64
N LYS A 46 1.57 -18.57 3.54
CA LYS A 46 1.61 -17.65 4.68
C LYS A 46 0.36 -17.82 5.54
N GLN A 47 0.56 -17.95 6.85
CA GLN A 47 -0.56 -17.85 7.79
C GLN A 47 -0.94 -16.38 8.03
N PHE A 48 -2.20 -16.06 7.75
CA PHE A 48 -2.77 -14.74 7.96
C PHE A 48 -3.47 -14.66 9.32
N PHE A 49 -3.05 -13.70 10.14
CA PHE A 49 -3.62 -13.48 11.46
C PHE A 49 -4.48 -12.22 11.48
N GLN A 50 -5.68 -12.32 12.06
CA GLN A 50 -6.57 -11.19 12.25
C GLN A 50 -6.34 -10.57 13.63
N LYS A 51 -5.72 -9.38 13.66
CA LYS A 51 -5.62 -8.57 14.88
C LYS A 51 -6.62 -7.40 14.80
N ARG A 52 -7.22 -7.00 15.93
CA ARG A 52 -8.13 -5.85 16.00
C ARG A 52 -7.36 -4.52 16.08
N ILE A 53 -6.50 -4.27 15.09
CA ILE A 53 -5.70 -3.03 14.98
C ILE A 53 -6.13 -2.32 13.69
N LYS A 54 -6.60 -1.08 13.82
CA LYS A 54 -6.98 -0.25 12.65
C LYS A 54 -5.73 0.08 11.83
N GLY A 55 -5.85 0.00 10.51
CA GLY A 55 -4.74 0.25 9.59
C GLY A 55 -3.76 -0.91 9.43
N ARG A 56 -3.92 -2.00 10.20
CA ARG A 56 -3.12 -3.22 10.02
C ARG A 56 -3.66 -4.06 8.86
N GLY A 57 -2.75 -4.65 8.10
CA GLY A 57 -3.07 -5.64 7.07
C GLY A 57 -1.83 -6.38 6.59
N TYR A 58 -1.91 -6.84 5.35
CA TYR A 58 -0.82 -7.48 4.64
C TYR A 58 -0.65 -6.82 3.27
N CYS A 59 0.58 -6.72 2.79
CA CYS A 59 0.87 -6.23 1.44
C CYS A 59 1.91 -7.09 0.72
N ASP A 60 1.87 -7.04 -0.60
CA ASP A 60 2.90 -7.51 -1.51
C ASP A 60 3.23 -6.36 -2.46
N VAL A 61 4.51 -6.11 -2.63
CA VAL A 61 5.06 -5.03 -3.47
C VAL A 61 5.46 -5.51 -4.86
N GLY A 62 5.09 -6.74 -5.23
CA GLY A 62 5.35 -7.34 -6.53
C GLY A 62 6.51 -8.33 -6.51
N THR A 63 6.98 -8.69 -5.32
CA THR A 63 8.07 -9.66 -5.11
C THR A 63 7.54 -11.03 -4.68
N SER A 64 6.20 -11.17 -4.54
CA SER A 64 5.54 -12.36 -4.01
C SER A 64 5.88 -12.65 -2.54
N VAL A 65 6.52 -11.69 -1.85
CA VAL A 65 6.82 -11.77 -0.41
C VAL A 65 5.82 -10.92 0.36
N ILE A 66 4.80 -11.59 0.89
CA ILE A 66 3.71 -10.91 1.59
C ILE A 66 4.15 -10.56 3.02
N SER A 67 4.10 -9.28 3.35
CA SER A 67 4.55 -8.72 4.62
C SER A 67 3.40 -8.12 5.42
N GLU A 68 3.55 -8.06 6.74
CA GLU A 68 2.60 -7.33 7.60
C GLU A 68 2.77 -5.82 7.33
N PHE A 69 1.65 -5.12 7.19
CA PHE A 69 1.63 -3.70 6.82
C PHE A 69 0.79 -2.90 7.81
N TYR A 70 1.22 -1.67 8.08
CA TYR A 70 0.52 -0.72 8.93
C TYR A 70 0.39 0.62 8.18
N THR A 71 -0.84 1.04 7.91
CA THR A 71 -1.09 2.35 7.30
C THR A 71 -0.76 3.45 8.31
N PRO A 72 -0.09 4.53 7.90
CA PRO A 72 0.02 5.72 8.73
C PRO A 72 -1.38 6.29 8.99
N LEU A 73 -1.59 6.83 10.19
CA LEU A 73 -2.81 7.56 10.49
C LEU A 73 -2.72 8.93 9.84
N VAL A 74 -3.66 9.24 8.95
CA VAL A 74 -3.78 10.56 8.33
C VAL A 74 -4.75 11.40 9.18
N PRO A 75 -4.30 12.53 9.77
CA PRO A 75 -5.17 13.42 10.51
C PRO A 75 -6.32 13.95 9.65
N LYS A 76 -7.48 14.19 10.26
CA LYS A 76 -8.59 14.85 9.57
C LYS A 76 -8.16 16.26 9.16
N GLY A 77 -8.46 16.64 7.92
CA GLY A 77 -8.08 17.96 7.39
C GLY A 77 -6.61 18.09 6.97
N HIS A 78 -5.84 16.99 6.94
CA HIS A 78 -4.49 17.03 6.39
C HIS A 78 -4.52 17.35 4.88
N ASP A 79 -3.86 18.45 4.49
CA ASP A 79 -3.68 18.83 3.09
C ASP A 79 -2.37 18.26 2.55
N PHE A 80 -2.50 17.19 1.75
CA PHE A 80 -1.37 16.55 1.10
C PHE A 80 -0.68 17.46 0.09
N LEU A 81 -1.45 18.23 -0.70
CA LEU A 81 -0.89 19.03 -1.80
C LEU A 81 -0.08 20.19 -1.25
N GLN A 82 -0.61 20.88 -0.23
CA GLN A 82 0.11 21.94 0.46
C GLN A 82 1.41 21.41 1.08
N THR A 83 1.35 20.30 1.82
CA THR A 83 2.51 19.71 2.48
C THR A 83 3.58 19.27 1.48
N ILE A 84 3.18 18.60 0.39
CA ILE A 84 4.10 18.20 -0.69
C ILE A 84 4.73 19.41 -1.36
N GLY A 85 3.94 20.46 -1.63
CA GLY A 85 4.44 21.71 -2.21
C GLY A 85 5.53 22.37 -1.36
N SER A 86 5.27 22.51 -0.05
CA SER A 86 6.25 23.07 0.89
C SER A 86 7.54 22.23 0.97
N LEU A 87 7.42 20.89 0.99
CA LEU A 87 8.58 20.00 1.01
C LEU A 87 9.39 20.03 -0.29
N ALA A 88 8.74 20.17 -1.44
CA ALA A 88 9.42 20.30 -2.73
C ALA A 88 10.23 21.58 -2.81
N GLN A 89 9.67 22.70 -2.33
CA GLN A 89 10.37 23.99 -2.28
C GLN A 89 11.57 23.95 -1.32
N ALA A 90 11.38 23.44 -0.10
CA ALA A 90 12.46 23.33 0.89
C ALA A 90 13.65 22.49 0.40
N ARG A 91 13.41 21.46 -0.42
CA ARG A 91 14.48 20.66 -1.04
C ARG A 91 15.26 21.43 -2.10
N GLN A 92 14.61 22.32 -2.84
CA GLN A 92 15.27 23.16 -3.84
C GLN A 92 16.19 24.18 -3.15
N ASP A 93 15.71 24.81 -2.07
CA ASP A 93 16.48 25.79 -1.30
C ASP A 93 17.69 25.17 -0.58
N GLY A 94 17.56 23.93 -0.09
CA GLY A 94 18.65 23.20 0.58
C GLY A 94 19.73 22.64 -0.35
N THR A 95 19.50 22.61 -1.67
CA THR A 95 20.52 22.15 -2.64
C THR A 95 21.44 23.30 -3.08
N ALA A 96 21.02 24.56 -2.90
CA ALA A 96 21.80 25.75 -3.27
C ALA A 96 22.93 26.09 -2.27
N THR A 97 22.97 25.47 -1.09
CA THR A 97 23.96 25.78 -0.03
C THR A 97 25.13 24.79 0.05
N CYS A 98 25.18 23.79 -0.84
CA CYS A 98 26.22 22.75 -0.84
C CYS A 98 27.32 22.96 -1.90
N GLU A 99 27.46 24.16 -2.48
CA GLU A 99 28.68 24.50 -3.24
C GLU A 99 29.77 24.93 -2.25
N ALA A 100 30.52 23.95 -1.75
CA ALA A 100 31.76 24.21 -1.04
C ALA A 100 32.71 24.98 -1.97
N LYS A 101 33.05 26.21 -1.57
CA LYS A 101 34.14 27.00 -2.18
C LYS A 101 35.43 26.17 -2.11
N GLY A 102 36.08 26.00 -3.27
CA GLY A 102 37.37 25.32 -3.41
C GLY A 102 38.54 26.07 -2.80
#